data_AF-A0A8B6GSD1-F1
#
_entry.id   AF-A0A8B6GSD1-F1
#
_cell.length_a   1.000
_cell.length_b   1.000
_cell.length_c   1.000
_cell.angle_alpha   90.00
_cell.angle_beta   90.00
_cell.angle_gamma   90.00
#
_symmetry.space_group_name_H-M   'P 1'
#
loop_
_entity.id
_entity.type
_entity.pdbx_description
1 polymer ?
#
loop_
_entity_poly.entity_id
_entity_poly.type
_entity_poly.pdbx_seq_one_letter_code
_entity_poly.pdbx_strand_id
1 'polypeptide(L)'
;MHSEDSDDDMNVGAPMMVEVKGHSRTPRQHSQRSLHRDSDEDEENRYEDDYEDDMTTARSGRTTSRKKKPGKNGRHGIDMTPPDKLLEQAVKRIGKFRENEKHDEAIRELVRCIALTRIVYGANHWKLAESHADLAEAYLDLKGLAPQADYHAESAKTIMLNTVATYTTEQEKADVIFILFKIHHTQGRALTEMKQYSDAEKALSKADRTCHDFSRLTCVSDDECDEMEIKYCHATARLYWKQKKHARSAAQFDKLLDLMKRQ
;
A
#
# COMPACT_ATOMS: atom_id res chain seq x y z
N MET A 1 56.77 37.72 -32.01
CA MET A 1 58.08 37.13 -32.34
C MET A 1 58.85 37.00 -31.04
N HIS A 2 59.35 35.79 -30.77
CA HIS A 2 60.15 35.32 -29.61
C HIS A 2 59.30 35.13 -28.34
N SER A 3 58.88 33.92 -27.95
CA SER A 3 59.58 32.62 -27.78
C SER A 3 60.63 32.67 -26.68
N GLU A 4 60.36 32.02 -25.54
CA GLU A 4 61.26 31.04 -24.92
C GLU A 4 60.51 30.28 -23.80
N ASP A 5 60.55 28.96 -23.93
CA ASP A 5 60.01 27.90 -23.09
C ASP A 5 60.89 27.68 -21.84
N SER A 6 60.33 27.04 -20.79
CA SER A 6 60.98 25.95 -20.01
C SER A 6 60.09 25.48 -18.84
N ASP A 7 59.43 24.34 -19.08
CA ASP A 7 59.43 23.07 -18.33
C ASP A 7 59.07 22.97 -16.82
N ASP A 8 58.05 22.12 -16.60
CA ASP A 8 57.96 20.99 -15.66
C ASP A 8 58.17 21.20 -14.14
N ASP A 9 57.08 21.02 -13.36
CA ASP A 9 57.04 19.88 -12.43
C ASP A 9 55.58 19.52 -12.03
N MET A 10 55.25 18.23 -12.20
CA MET A 10 53.98 17.62 -11.81
C MET A 10 54.07 17.13 -10.38
N ASN A 11 53.28 17.69 -9.45
CA ASN A 11 53.08 17.09 -8.14
C ASN A 11 51.59 16.81 -7.88
N VAL A 12 51.19 15.59 -8.21
CA VAL A 12 49.88 15.01 -7.91
C VAL A 12 49.93 14.50 -6.46
N GLY A 13 49.34 15.27 -5.54
CA GLY A 13 49.22 14.88 -4.13
C GLY A 13 48.30 13.66 -3.98
N ALA A 14 48.90 12.49 -3.75
CA ALA A 14 48.20 11.27 -3.38
C ALA A 14 47.63 11.34 -1.94
N PRO A 15 46.43 10.79 -1.67
CA PRO A 15 45.90 10.69 -0.31
C PRO A 15 46.57 9.55 0.48
N MET A 16 46.98 9.87 1.71
CA MET A 16 47.55 8.93 2.68
C MET A 16 46.60 7.78 3.01
N MET A 17 47.05 6.54 2.77
CA MET A 17 46.43 5.33 3.31
C MET A 17 46.99 5.05 4.71
N VAL A 18 46.09 4.87 5.68
CA VAL A 18 46.44 4.42 7.04
C VAL A 18 46.39 2.90 7.06
N GLU A 19 47.55 2.26 7.26
CA GLU A 19 47.68 0.82 7.43
C GLU A 19 47.08 0.35 8.77
N VAL A 20 46.09 -0.53 8.71
CA VAL A 20 45.60 -1.28 9.88
C VAL A 20 46.30 -2.65 9.90
N LYS A 21 47.19 -2.85 10.87
CA LYS A 21 47.90 -4.11 11.11
C LYS A 21 46.92 -5.25 11.45
N GLY A 22 46.90 -6.26 10.60
CA GLY A 22 46.22 -7.54 10.86
C GLY A 22 46.92 -8.36 11.94
N HIS A 23 46.12 -9.14 12.69
CA HIS A 23 46.58 -10.28 13.48
C HIS A 23 45.62 -11.45 13.25
N SER A 24 46.04 -12.39 12.41
CA SER A 24 45.43 -13.71 12.23
C SER A 24 46.05 -14.70 13.20
N ARG A 25 45.23 -15.36 14.04
CA ARG A 25 45.59 -16.61 14.72
C ARG A 25 44.36 -17.52 14.88
N THR A 26 44.45 -18.70 14.29
CA THR A 26 43.67 -19.91 14.60
C THR A 26 44.65 -21.10 14.60
N PRO A 27 44.27 -22.34 14.98
CA PRO A 27 43.31 -22.77 16.00
C PRO A 27 43.92 -23.83 16.95
N ARG A 28 43.29 -24.12 18.10
CA ARG A 28 43.50 -25.39 18.81
C ARG A 28 42.21 -25.91 19.43
N GLN A 29 41.90 -27.16 19.08
CA GLN A 29 40.76 -27.96 19.51
C GLN A 29 40.92 -28.39 20.98
N HIS A 30 39.82 -28.36 21.75
CA HIS A 30 39.36 -29.55 22.48
C HIS A 30 37.88 -29.41 22.86
N SER A 31 37.19 -30.51 22.58
CA SER A 31 35.77 -30.82 22.77
C SER A 31 35.37 -30.90 24.24
N GLN A 32 34.26 -30.25 24.61
CA GLN A 32 33.31 -30.77 25.61
C GLN A 32 31.87 -30.46 25.19
N ARG A 33 31.06 -31.54 25.16
CA ARG A 33 29.62 -31.58 24.91
C ARG A 33 28.84 -30.61 25.82
N SER A 34 27.94 -29.84 25.23
CA SER A 34 26.76 -29.31 25.94
C SER A 34 25.54 -29.40 25.02
N LEU A 35 24.42 -29.77 25.63
CA LEU A 35 23.16 -30.14 25.00
C LEU A 35 22.46 -28.92 24.39
N HIS A 36 22.13 -29.02 23.10
CA HIS A 36 21.26 -28.07 22.40
C HIS A 36 19.85 -28.10 22.99
N ARG A 37 19.36 -26.91 23.38
CA ARG A 37 17.95 -26.62 23.64
C ARG A 37 17.65 -25.34 22.87
N ASP A 38 17.39 -25.51 21.59
CA ASP A 38 16.94 -24.43 20.71
C ASP A 38 15.46 -24.16 21.04
N SER A 39 15.18 -22.93 21.46
CA SER A 39 13.83 -22.39 21.61
C SER A 39 13.65 -21.37 20.49
N ASP A 40 13.33 -21.89 19.32
CA ASP A 40 12.79 -21.10 18.20
C ASP A 40 11.30 -20.85 18.50
N GLU A 41 10.97 -19.64 18.93
CA GLU A 41 9.61 -19.13 18.93
C GLU A 41 9.29 -18.61 17.52
N ASP A 42 9.10 -19.53 16.58
CA ASP A 42 8.48 -19.26 15.28
C ASP A 42 6.96 -19.21 15.48
N GLU A 43 6.43 -18.02 15.74
CA GLU A 43 4.99 -17.75 15.73
C GLU A 43 4.50 -17.62 14.27
N GLU A 44 4.54 -18.74 13.54
CA GLU A 44 3.89 -18.90 12.23
C GLU A 44 2.38 -18.86 12.42
N ASN A 45 1.81 -17.67 12.25
CA ASN A 45 0.36 -17.45 12.19
C ASN A 45 -0.21 -18.14 10.94
N ARG A 46 -0.69 -19.37 11.16
CA ARG A 46 -1.26 -20.28 10.17
C ARG A 46 -2.50 -19.66 9.51
N TYR A 47 -2.48 -19.58 8.18
CA TYR A 47 -3.65 -19.34 7.35
C TYR A 47 -4.64 -20.51 7.50
N GLU A 48 -5.66 -20.35 8.34
CA GLU A 48 -6.85 -21.22 8.33
C GLU A 48 -7.98 -20.50 7.57
N ASP A 49 -8.04 -20.75 6.25
CA ASP A 49 -9.24 -20.54 5.44
C ASP A 49 -10.19 -21.70 5.76
N ASP A 50 -10.97 -21.60 6.84
CA ASP A 50 -12.05 -22.53 7.19
C ASP A 50 -13.36 -21.73 7.34
N TYR A 51 -14.13 -21.67 6.26
CA TYR A 51 -15.55 -21.32 6.30
C TYR A 51 -16.30 -22.35 5.45
N GLU A 52 -16.66 -23.47 6.08
CA GLU A 52 -17.61 -24.44 5.53
C GLU A 52 -19.04 -23.87 5.59
N ASP A 53 -19.78 -24.12 4.50
CA ASP A 53 -21.18 -23.78 4.28
C ASP A 53 -22.06 -24.81 5.05
N ASP A 54 -22.82 -24.36 6.04
CA ASP A 54 -23.71 -25.19 6.87
C ASP A 54 -25.06 -25.41 6.16
N MET A 55 -25.36 -26.66 5.79
CA MET A 55 -26.72 -27.22 5.70
C MET A 55 -26.67 -28.74 5.43
N THR A 56 -26.97 -29.56 6.44
CA THR A 56 -28.04 -30.58 6.48
C THR A 56 -27.81 -31.74 7.47
N THR A 57 -28.88 -32.00 8.21
CA THR A 57 -29.31 -33.10 9.09
C THR A 57 -28.66 -34.51 9.00
N ALA A 58 -28.38 -35.11 10.17
CA ALA A 58 -28.98 -36.35 10.72
C ALA A 58 -28.01 -37.32 11.47
N ARG A 59 -28.23 -37.40 12.79
CA ARG A 59 -28.08 -38.51 13.78
C ARG A 59 -27.51 -39.87 13.32
N SER A 60 -26.43 -40.35 13.99
CA SER A 60 -26.38 -41.61 14.79
C SER A 60 -24.94 -42.08 15.07
N GLY A 61 -24.69 -42.64 16.27
CA GLY A 61 -23.76 -43.76 16.44
C GLY A 61 -22.37 -43.49 17.06
N ARG A 62 -22.29 -43.61 18.39
CA ARG A 62 -21.05 -43.63 19.19
C ARG A 62 -20.33 -44.97 19.04
N THR A 63 -19.12 -45.01 18.48
CA THR A 63 -18.13 -46.09 18.71
C THR A 63 -16.72 -45.49 18.79
N THR A 64 -16.05 -45.73 19.92
CA THR A 64 -14.70 -45.23 20.22
C THR A 64 -13.65 -46.20 19.68
N SER A 65 -13.14 -45.91 18.48
CA SER A 65 -11.93 -46.54 17.95
C SER A 65 -10.84 -45.46 17.85
N ARG A 66 -9.84 -45.51 18.74
CA ARG A 66 -8.61 -44.71 18.65
C ARG A 66 -7.86 -45.07 17.36
N LYS A 67 -8.17 -44.38 16.26
CA LYS A 67 -7.36 -44.38 15.04
C LYS A 67 -6.15 -43.48 15.28
N LYS A 68 -4.95 -44.05 15.21
CA LYS A 68 -3.69 -43.28 15.14
C LYS A 68 -3.81 -42.34 13.93
N LYS A 69 -3.75 -41.03 14.15
CA LYS A 69 -3.77 -40.05 13.06
C LYS A 69 -2.48 -40.22 12.25
N PRO A 70 -2.52 -40.49 10.94
CA PRO A 70 -1.32 -40.41 10.12
C PRO A 70 -0.85 -38.95 10.15
N GLY A 71 0.45 -38.73 10.33
CA GLY A 71 1.03 -37.39 10.30
C GLY A 71 0.63 -36.69 9.01
N LYS A 72 0.02 -35.50 9.12
CA LYS A 72 -0.34 -34.64 7.99
C LYS A 72 0.92 -33.98 7.41
N ASN A 73 1.91 -34.78 7.01
CA ASN A 73 3.09 -34.27 6.33
C ASN A 73 2.83 -34.38 4.82
N GLY A 74 2.61 -33.23 4.18
CA GLY A 74 2.80 -33.10 2.72
C GLY A 74 1.59 -33.29 1.81
N ARG A 75 0.37 -32.93 2.22
CA ARG A 75 -0.81 -32.91 1.31
C ARG A 75 -1.55 -31.58 1.30
N HIS A 76 -0.84 -30.47 1.29
CA HIS A 76 -1.43 -29.25 0.73
C HIS A 76 -1.15 -29.35 -0.76
N GLY A 77 -2.17 -29.72 -1.54
CA GLY A 77 -2.08 -29.65 -2.99
C GLY A 77 -1.65 -28.24 -3.37
N ILE A 78 -0.68 -28.11 -4.28
CA ILE A 78 -0.27 -26.80 -4.79
C ILE A 78 -1.51 -26.16 -5.39
N ASP A 79 -1.87 -24.96 -4.91
CA ASP A 79 -2.95 -24.19 -5.50
C ASP A 79 -2.50 -23.73 -6.89
N MET A 80 -3.02 -24.39 -7.92
CA MET A 80 -2.74 -24.08 -9.33
C MET A 80 -3.71 -23.03 -9.89
N THR A 81 -4.48 -22.34 -9.02
CA THR A 81 -5.36 -21.27 -9.45
C THR A 81 -4.54 -20.13 -10.06
N PRO A 82 -4.88 -19.69 -11.28
CA PRO A 82 -4.22 -18.56 -11.93
C PRO A 82 -4.20 -17.28 -11.06
N PRO A 83 -3.11 -16.49 -11.06
CA PRO A 83 -2.99 -15.31 -10.21
C PRO A 83 -4.06 -14.23 -10.43
N ASP A 84 -4.56 -14.08 -11.66
CA ASP A 84 -5.67 -13.20 -12.03
C ASP A 84 -6.97 -13.61 -11.33
N LYS A 85 -7.29 -14.91 -11.30
CA LYS A 85 -8.46 -15.42 -10.57
C LYS A 85 -8.31 -15.28 -9.05
N LEU A 86 -7.09 -15.48 -8.53
CA LEU A 86 -6.81 -15.25 -7.11
C LEU A 86 -6.98 -13.77 -6.74
N LEU A 87 -6.59 -12.85 -7.64
CA LEU A 87 -6.76 -11.42 -7.44
C LEU A 87 -8.25 -11.06 -7.37
N GLU A 88 -9.07 -11.56 -8.29
CA GLU A 88 -10.53 -11.36 -8.25
C GLU A 88 -11.17 -11.89 -6.95
N GLN A 89 -10.71 -13.05 -6.47
CA GLN A 89 -11.18 -13.62 -5.21
C GLN A 89 -10.78 -12.76 -4.01
N ALA A 90 -9.54 -12.27 -3.97
CA ALA A 90 -9.06 -11.39 -2.90
C ALA A 90 -9.87 -10.09 -2.84
N VAL A 91 -10.14 -9.46 -3.98
CA VAL A 91 -11.01 -8.26 -4.07
C VAL A 91 -12.41 -8.53 -3.52
N LYS A 92 -13.03 -9.67 -3.88
CA LYS A 92 -14.34 -10.07 -3.34
C LYS A 92 -14.31 -10.30 -1.83
N ARG A 93 -13.23 -10.89 -1.30
CA ARG A 93 -13.06 -11.12 0.15
C ARG A 93 -12.91 -9.80 0.91
N ILE A 94 -12.20 -8.82 0.35
CA ILE A 94 -12.08 -7.48 0.96
C ILE A 94 -13.47 -6.87 1.19
N GLY A 95 -14.35 -6.90 0.18
CA GLY A 95 -15.73 -6.42 0.32
C GLY A 95 -16.47 -7.09 1.47
N LYS A 96 -16.45 -8.43 1.51
CA LYS A 96 -17.09 -9.21 2.59
C LYS A 96 -16.49 -8.90 3.97
N PHE A 97 -15.17 -8.72 4.07
CA PHE A 97 -14.53 -8.39 5.34
C PHE A 97 -14.87 -6.98 5.81
N ARG A 98 -14.98 -6.02 4.89
CA ARG A 98 -15.44 -4.66 5.21
C ARG A 98 -16.88 -4.65 5.70
N GLU A 99 -17.78 -5.39 5.05
CA GLU A 99 -19.19 -5.54 5.47
C GLU A 99 -19.35 -6.17 6.85
N ASN A 100 -18.46 -7.11 7.19
CA ASN A 100 -18.46 -7.80 8.49
C ASN A 100 -17.59 -7.09 9.56
N GLU A 101 -17.13 -5.86 9.31
CA GLU A 101 -16.24 -5.08 10.20
C GLU A 101 -14.94 -5.82 10.59
N LYS A 102 -14.51 -6.79 9.78
CA LYS A 102 -13.29 -7.58 9.92
C LYS A 102 -12.09 -6.82 9.33
N HIS A 103 -11.70 -5.74 10.01
CA HIS A 103 -10.72 -4.78 9.48
C HIS A 103 -9.31 -5.39 9.29
N ASP A 104 -8.86 -6.28 10.17
CA ASP A 104 -7.55 -6.92 10.04
C ASP A 104 -7.50 -7.90 8.87
N GLU A 105 -8.55 -8.67 8.67
CA GLU A 105 -8.73 -9.56 7.52
C GLU A 105 -8.75 -8.77 6.22
N ALA A 106 -9.47 -7.64 6.17
CA ALA A 106 -9.52 -6.77 4.99
C ALA A 106 -8.13 -6.23 4.63
N ILE A 107 -7.34 -5.78 5.61
CA ILE A 107 -5.97 -5.30 5.38
C ILE A 107 -5.06 -6.44 4.90
N ARG A 108 -5.19 -7.64 5.48
CA ARG A 108 -4.42 -8.81 5.04
C ARG A 108 -4.72 -9.16 3.58
N GLU A 109 -5.98 -9.14 3.17
CA GLU A 109 -6.35 -9.37 1.76
C GLU A 109 -5.90 -8.23 0.84
N LEU A 110 -5.90 -6.97 1.29
CA LEU A 110 -5.34 -5.85 0.51
C LEU A 110 -3.83 -6.01 0.27
N VAL A 111 -3.08 -6.46 1.27
CA VAL A 111 -1.65 -6.80 1.10
C VAL A 111 -1.49 -7.95 0.09
N ARG A 112 -2.37 -8.96 0.15
CA ARG A 112 -2.40 -10.04 -0.85
C ARG A 112 -2.68 -9.52 -2.25
N CYS A 113 -3.62 -8.58 -2.41
CA CYS A 113 -3.91 -7.93 -3.69
C CYS A 113 -2.67 -7.24 -4.26
N ILE A 114 -1.89 -6.50 -3.47
CA ILE A 114 -0.65 -5.88 -3.96
C ILE A 114 0.31 -6.91 -4.57
N ALA A 115 0.53 -8.03 -3.86
CA ALA A 115 1.41 -9.09 -4.35
C ALA A 115 0.88 -9.72 -5.65
N LEU A 116 -0.42 -10.04 -5.71
CA LEU A 116 -1.06 -10.63 -6.88
C LEU A 116 -1.09 -9.66 -8.07
N THR A 117 -1.44 -8.40 -7.86
CA THR A 117 -1.43 -7.35 -8.88
C THR A 117 -0.04 -7.18 -9.48
N ARG A 118 1.02 -7.22 -8.66
CA ARG A 118 2.41 -7.17 -9.16
C ARG A 118 2.76 -8.38 -10.02
N ILE A 119 2.26 -9.57 -9.70
CA ILE A 119 2.46 -10.79 -10.50
C ILE A 119 1.71 -10.72 -11.83
N VAL A 120 0.46 -10.23 -11.80
CA VAL A 120 -0.42 -10.19 -12.98
C VAL A 120 -0.02 -9.10 -13.96
N TYR A 121 0.26 -7.88 -13.47
CA TYR A 121 0.45 -6.70 -14.31
C TYR A 121 1.90 -6.19 -14.37
N GLY A 122 2.75 -6.61 -13.44
CA GLY A 122 4.12 -6.15 -13.30
C GLY A 122 4.30 -4.98 -12.33
N ALA A 123 5.56 -4.59 -12.10
CA ALA A 123 5.93 -3.61 -11.08
C ALA A 123 5.68 -2.14 -11.45
N ASN A 124 5.51 -1.84 -12.74
CA ASN A 124 5.38 -0.47 -13.26
C ASN A 124 4.02 -0.25 -13.96
N HIS A 125 2.96 -0.87 -13.42
CA HIS A 125 1.60 -0.74 -13.95
C HIS A 125 0.72 0.04 -12.97
N TRP A 126 -0.16 0.90 -13.50
CA TRP A 126 -1.05 1.74 -12.69
C TRP A 126 -1.97 0.95 -11.74
N LYS A 127 -2.41 -0.26 -12.09
CA LYS A 127 -3.17 -1.15 -11.20
C LYS A 127 -2.41 -1.52 -9.92
N LEU A 128 -1.08 -1.60 -9.98
CA LEU A 128 -0.28 -1.78 -8.77
C LEU A 128 -0.33 -0.53 -7.88
N ALA A 129 -0.28 0.66 -8.49
CA ALA A 129 -0.47 1.91 -7.76
C ALA A 129 -1.88 2.00 -7.14
N GLU A 130 -2.93 1.56 -7.85
CA GLU A 130 -4.29 1.44 -7.34
C GLU A 130 -4.36 0.56 -6.09
N SER A 131 -3.78 -0.65 -6.16
CA SER A 131 -3.73 -1.57 -5.01
C SER A 131 -3.02 -0.96 -3.80
N HIS A 132 -1.95 -0.19 -4.02
CA HIS A 132 -1.27 0.56 -2.96
C HIS A 132 -2.12 1.72 -2.42
N ALA A 133 -2.86 2.42 -3.27
CA ALA A 133 -3.75 3.50 -2.88
C ALA A 133 -4.94 2.99 -2.05
N ASP A 134 -5.49 1.83 -2.41
CA ASP A 134 -6.56 1.16 -1.65
C ASP A 134 -6.08 0.72 -0.26
N LEU A 135 -4.86 0.17 -0.18
CA LEU A 135 -4.26 -0.18 1.10
C LEU A 135 -3.99 1.07 1.96
N ALA A 136 -3.52 2.16 1.35
CA ALA A 136 -3.30 3.43 2.05
C ALA A 136 -4.61 3.99 2.64
N GLU A 137 -5.68 3.99 1.85
CA GLU A 137 -7.02 4.42 2.30
C GLU A 137 -7.53 3.53 3.43
N ALA A 138 -7.39 2.21 3.31
CA ALA A 138 -7.80 1.27 4.35
C ALA A 138 -7.04 1.45 5.67
N TYR A 139 -5.73 1.72 5.64
CA TYR A 139 -4.97 2.01 6.86
C TYR A 139 -5.48 3.27 7.56
N LEU A 140 -5.89 4.28 6.79
CA LEU A 140 -6.42 5.51 7.35
C LEU A 140 -7.85 5.34 7.88
N ASP A 141 -8.73 4.72 7.09
CA ASP A 141 -10.16 4.63 7.39
C ASP A 141 -10.48 3.54 8.42
N LEU A 142 -9.84 2.38 8.33
CA LEU A 142 -10.14 1.23 9.19
C LEU A 142 -9.28 1.19 10.45
N LYS A 143 -8.06 1.76 10.41
CA LYS A 143 -7.10 1.67 11.52
C LYS A 143 -6.66 3.03 12.07
N GLY A 144 -6.95 4.14 11.39
CA GLY A 144 -6.48 5.48 11.80
C GLY A 144 -4.96 5.64 11.76
N LEU A 145 -4.26 4.78 11.01
CA LEU A 145 -2.81 4.71 10.96
C LEU A 145 -2.24 5.65 9.88
N ALA A 146 -2.23 6.94 10.18
CA ALA A 146 -1.82 7.99 9.24
C ALA A 146 -0.39 7.81 8.67
N PRO A 147 0.66 7.45 9.46
CA PRO A 147 1.99 7.24 8.90
C PRO A 147 2.04 6.10 7.87
N GLN A 148 1.32 5.01 8.11
CA GLN A 148 1.22 3.86 7.21
C GLN A 148 0.47 4.23 5.92
N ALA A 149 -0.62 5.00 6.05
CA ALA A 149 -1.36 5.50 4.91
C ALA A 149 -0.48 6.39 4.01
N ASP A 150 0.28 7.33 4.58
CA ASP A 150 1.18 8.18 3.81
C ASP A 150 2.31 7.38 3.12
N TYR A 151 2.89 6.40 3.82
CA TYR A 151 3.91 5.50 3.24
C TYR A 151 3.40 4.75 2.00
N HIS A 152 2.22 4.13 2.09
CA HIS A 152 1.64 3.38 0.97
C HIS A 152 1.19 4.31 -0.16
N ALA A 153 0.72 5.53 0.15
CA ALA A 153 0.36 6.50 -0.86
C ALA A 153 1.59 7.08 -1.60
N GLU A 154 2.72 7.32 -0.93
CA GLU A 154 3.99 7.67 -1.60
C GLU A 154 4.53 6.52 -2.45
N SER A 155 4.33 5.27 -2.01
CA SER A 155 4.66 4.08 -2.82
C SER A 155 3.83 4.05 -4.11
N ALA A 156 2.51 4.24 -4.01
CA ALA A 156 1.61 4.33 -5.16
C ALA A 156 2.03 5.45 -6.12
N LYS A 157 2.34 6.64 -5.57
CA LYS A 157 2.80 7.79 -6.34
C LYS A 157 4.09 7.51 -7.10
N THR A 158 5.04 6.82 -6.48
CA THR A 158 6.31 6.43 -7.11
C THR A 158 6.07 5.44 -8.26
N ILE A 159 5.15 4.48 -8.08
CA ILE A 159 4.73 3.57 -9.17
C ILE A 159 4.11 4.36 -10.32
N MET A 160 3.23 5.33 -10.04
CA MET A 160 2.62 6.18 -11.06
C MET A 160 3.65 7.00 -11.84
N LEU A 161 4.68 7.53 -11.19
CA LEU A 161 5.77 8.27 -11.85
C LEU A 161 6.63 7.38 -12.76
N ASN A 162 6.78 6.10 -12.41
CA ASN A 162 7.54 5.12 -13.18
C ASN A 162 6.70 4.38 -14.23
N THR A 163 5.38 4.53 -14.18
CA THR A 163 4.46 3.90 -15.14
C THR A 163 4.55 4.64 -16.46
N VAL A 164 4.85 3.92 -17.55
CA VAL A 164 4.75 4.47 -18.89
C VAL A 164 3.28 4.73 -19.18
N ALA A 165 2.92 5.96 -19.53
CA ALA A 165 1.55 6.33 -19.86
C ALA A 165 1.03 5.47 -21.02
N THR A 166 0.30 4.42 -20.67
CA THR A 166 -0.16 3.35 -21.57
C THR A 166 -1.64 3.07 -21.32
N TYR A 167 -2.44 4.14 -21.19
CA TYR A 167 -3.90 4.00 -21.31
C TYR A 167 -4.27 4.06 -22.79
N THR A 168 -5.13 3.14 -23.22
CA THR A 168 -5.57 2.97 -24.60
C THR A 168 -6.99 3.49 -24.81
N THR A 169 -7.75 3.64 -23.73
CA THR A 169 -9.13 4.12 -23.73
C THR A 169 -9.28 5.36 -22.85
N GLU A 170 -10.31 6.18 -23.14
CA GLU A 170 -10.67 7.29 -22.26
C GLU A 170 -11.13 6.81 -20.86
N GLN A 171 -11.66 5.59 -20.76
CA GLN A 171 -12.01 5.00 -19.46
C GLN A 171 -10.77 4.69 -18.62
N GLU A 172 -9.75 4.04 -19.19
CA GLU A 172 -8.50 3.77 -18.47
C GLU A 172 -7.80 5.06 -18.04
N LYS A 173 -7.94 6.12 -18.83
CA LYS A 173 -7.46 7.46 -18.47
C LYS A 173 -8.25 8.04 -17.29
N ALA A 174 -9.56 7.85 -17.24
CA ALA A 174 -10.39 8.22 -16.09
C ALA A 174 -9.96 7.47 -14.83
N ASP A 175 -9.76 6.15 -14.93
CA ASP A 175 -9.29 5.30 -13.81
C ASP A 175 -7.93 5.77 -13.29
N VAL A 176 -6.98 6.07 -14.19
CA VAL A 176 -5.67 6.62 -13.84
C VAL A 176 -5.77 7.96 -13.11
N ILE A 177 -6.63 8.87 -13.58
CA ILE A 177 -6.85 10.16 -12.91
C ILE A 177 -7.51 9.96 -11.54
N PHE A 178 -8.46 9.04 -11.43
CA PHE A 178 -9.10 8.68 -10.16
C PHE A 178 -8.09 8.11 -9.15
N ILE A 179 -7.15 7.28 -9.59
CA ILE A 179 -6.08 6.75 -8.75
C ILE A 179 -5.18 7.90 -8.27
N LEU A 180 -4.80 8.83 -9.14
CA LEU A 180 -4.02 10.01 -8.76
C LEU A 180 -4.75 10.86 -7.71
N PHE A 181 -6.06 11.05 -7.89
CA PHE A 181 -6.90 11.69 -6.89
C PHE A 181 -6.85 10.94 -5.56
N LYS A 182 -7.11 9.62 -5.56
CA LYS A 182 -7.12 8.79 -4.34
C LYS A 182 -5.79 8.86 -3.60
N ILE A 183 -4.66 8.82 -4.32
CA ILE A 183 -3.31 8.99 -3.76
C ILE A 183 -3.19 10.33 -3.04
N HIS A 184 -3.43 11.44 -3.76
CA HIS A 184 -3.25 12.79 -3.20
C HIS A 184 -4.24 13.13 -2.09
N HIS A 185 -5.48 12.65 -2.22
CA HIS A 185 -6.52 12.76 -1.20
C HIS A 185 -6.12 12.03 0.08
N THR A 186 -5.68 10.77 -0.03
CA THR A 186 -5.26 9.96 1.13
C THR A 186 -4.04 10.55 1.81
N GLN A 187 -3.03 11.00 1.04
CA GLN A 187 -1.88 11.71 1.59
C GLN A 187 -2.29 12.99 2.31
N GLY A 188 -3.14 13.82 1.69
CA GLY A 188 -3.61 15.06 2.29
C GLY A 188 -4.29 14.83 3.65
N ARG A 189 -5.13 13.79 3.73
CA ARG A 189 -5.78 13.38 4.98
C ARG A 189 -4.77 12.85 6.01
N ALA A 190 -3.87 11.96 5.62
CA ALA A 190 -2.84 11.40 6.50
C ALA A 190 -1.93 12.48 7.09
N LEU A 191 -1.40 13.37 6.24
CA LEU A 191 -0.57 14.51 6.65
C LEU A 191 -1.33 15.48 7.56
N THR A 192 -2.64 15.64 7.36
CA THR A 192 -3.50 16.44 8.26
C THR A 192 -3.54 15.85 9.67
N GLU A 193 -3.72 14.53 9.79
CA GLU A 193 -3.73 13.85 11.10
C GLU A 193 -2.34 13.87 11.76
N MET A 194 -1.27 13.83 10.96
CA MET A 194 0.11 14.00 11.42
C MET A 194 0.50 15.46 11.69
N LYS A 195 -0.43 16.42 11.54
CA LYS A 195 -0.22 17.87 11.74
C LYS A 195 0.81 18.51 10.82
N GLN A 196 1.14 17.86 9.70
CA GLN A 196 2.00 18.38 8.64
C GLN A 196 1.19 19.22 7.65
N TYR A 197 0.66 20.34 8.15
CA TYR A 197 -0.37 21.11 7.45
C TYR A 197 0.07 21.73 6.11
N SER A 198 1.33 22.14 5.99
CA SER A 198 1.84 22.72 4.73
C SER A 198 1.89 21.68 3.63
N ASP A 199 2.32 20.45 3.95
CA ASP A 199 2.41 19.38 2.97
C ASP A 199 1.03 18.78 2.66
N ALA A 200 0.14 18.72 3.66
CA ALA A 200 -1.27 18.39 3.46
C ALA A 200 -1.96 19.34 2.46
N GLU A 201 -1.72 20.65 2.57
CA GLU A 201 -2.30 21.65 1.65
C GLU A 201 -1.76 21.47 0.21
N LYS A 202 -0.47 21.16 0.06
CA LYS A 202 0.11 20.85 -1.26
C LYS A 202 -0.47 19.56 -1.85
N ALA A 203 -0.66 18.52 -1.03
CA ALA A 203 -1.25 17.26 -1.48
C ALA A 203 -2.70 17.45 -1.92
N LEU A 204 -3.53 18.12 -1.11
CA LEU A 204 -4.92 18.40 -1.46
C LEU A 204 -5.04 19.35 -2.66
N SER A 205 -4.12 20.30 -2.85
CA SER A 205 -4.10 21.14 -4.06
C SER A 205 -3.84 20.33 -5.33
N LYS A 206 -3.16 19.17 -5.24
CA LYS A 206 -3.03 18.25 -6.38
C LYS A 206 -4.29 17.42 -6.57
N ALA A 207 -4.95 17.02 -5.49
CA ALA A 207 -6.26 16.34 -5.56
C ALA A 207 -7.32 17.23 -6.25
N ASP A 208 -7.33 18.53 -5.95
CA ASP A 208 -8.20 19.52 -6.62
C ASP A 208 -7.99 19.55 -8.14
N ARG A 209 -6.72 19.58 -8.57
CA ARG A 209 -6.37 19.54 -10.00
C ARG A 209 -6.84 18.25 -10.65
N THR A 210 -6.68 17.11 -9.99
CA THR A 210 -7.19 15.83 -10.51
C THR A 210 -8.71 15.81 -10.62
N CYS A 211 -9.46 16.47 -9.72
CA CYS A 211 -10.91 16.62 -9.87
C CYS A 211 -11.26 17.43 -11.13
N HIS A 212 -10.57 18.55 -11.37
CA HIS A 212 -10.78 19.35 -12.57
C HIS A 212 -10.39 18.61 -13.86
N ASP A 213 -9.33 17.80 -13.83
CA ASP A 213 -8.94 16.99 -14.98
C ASP A 213 -9.94 15.85 -15.24
N PHE A 214 -10.49 15.24 -14.18
CA PHE A 214 -11.50 14.19 -14.25
C PHE A 214 -12.82 14.70 -14.85
N SER A 215 -13.29 15.88 -14.42
CA SER A 215 -14.54 16.49 -14.93
C SER A 215 -14.47 16.95 -16.39
N ARG A 216 -13.28 16.96 -17.00
CA ARG A 216 -13.07 17.28 -18.42
C ARG A 216 -13.18 16.05 -19.32
N LEU A 217 -13.26 14.85 -18.75
CA LEU A 217 -13.42 13.62 -19.50
C LEU A 217 -14.89 13.44 -19.88
N THR A 218 -15.14 13.07 -21.13
CA THR A 218 -16.51 12.89 -21.64
C THR A 218 -17.14 11.55 -21.23
N CYS A 219 -16.35 10.63 -20.68
CA CYS A 219 -16.81 9.30 -20.24
C CYS A 219 -17.29 9.27 -18.79
N VAL A 220 -17.10 10.37 -18.06
CA VAL A 220 -17.41 10.48 -16.63
C VAL A 220 -18.75 11.17 -16.46
N SER A 221 -19.56 10.68 -15.52
CA SER A 221 -20.83 11.27 -15.13
C SER A 221 -20.68 12.41 -14.10
N ASP A 222 -21.68 13.28 -14.02
CA ASP A 222 -21.71 14.35 -13.03
C ASP A 222 -21.70 13.78 -11.59
N ASP A 223 -22.34 12.64 -11.36
CA ASP A 223 -22.38 11.97 -10.06
C ASP A 223 -20.99 11.50 -9.60
N GLU A 224 -20.19 10.94 -10.51
CA GLU A 224 -18.80 10.54 -10.23
C GLU A 224 -17.91 11.76 -9.93
N CYS A 225 -18.13 12.86 -10.65
CA CYS A 225 -17.44 14.12 -10.38
C CYS A 225 -17.79 14.68 -9.00
N ASP A 226 -19.08 14.70 -8.67
CA ASP A 226 -19.59 15.17 -7.38
C ASP A 226 -19.05 14.30 -6.23
N GLU A 227 -18.94 12.97 -6.38
CA GLU A 227 -18.36 12.09 -5.36
C GLU A 227 -16.90 12.44 -5.05
N MET A 228 -16.08 12.69 -6.08
CA MET A 228 -14.70 13.14 -5.89
C MET A 228 -14.64 14.50 -5.22
N GLU A 229 -15.48 15.43 -5.64
CA GLU A 229 -15.51 16.78 -5.09
C GLU A 229 -15.98 16.80 -3.62
N ILE A 230 -16.94 15.96 -3.25
CA ILE A 230 -17.39 15.72 -1.87
C ILE A 230 -16.20 15.28 -1.01
N LYS A 231 -15.44 14.26 -1.44
CA LYS A 231 -14.28 13.76 -0.71
C LYS A 231 -13.22 14.85 -0.52
N TYR A 232 -12.94 15.61 -1.59
CA TYR A 232 -12.02 16.74 -1.55
C TYR A 232 -12.45 17.86 -0.60
N CYS A 233 -13.70 18.32 -0.70
CA CYS A 233 -14.26 19.37 0.16
C CYS A 233 -14.24 18.95 1.63
N HIS A 234 -14.58 17.70 1.93
CA HIS A 234 -14.50 17.17 3.29
C HIS A 234 -13.06 17.15 3.83
N ALA A 235 -12.09 16.68 3.05
CA ALA A 235 -10.69 16.64 3.46
C ALA A 235 -10.11 18.04 3.69
N THR A 236 -10.39 19.00 2.79
CA THR A 236 -9.93 20.39 2.91
C THR A 236 -10.61 21.12 4.05
N ALA A 237 -11.92 20.91 4.27
CA ALA A 237 -12.64 21.46 5.41
C ALA A 237 -12.01 21.01 6.73
N ARG A 238 -11.69 19.72 6.86
CA ARG A 238 -10.98 19.16 8.02
C ARG A 238 -9.59 19.75 8.20
N LEU A 239 -8.81 19.89 7.13
CA LEU A 239 -7.49 20.52 7.19
C LEU A 239 -7.59 21.96 7.73
N TYR A 240 -8.47 22.79 7.15
CA TYR A 240 -8.64 24.17 7.58
C TYR A 240 -9.16 24.29 9.01
N TRP A 241 -10.03 23.37 9.45
CA TRP A 241 -10.47 23.30 10.83
C TRP A 241 -9.30 23.08 11.79
N LYS A 242 -8.44 22.10 11.50
CA LYS A 242 -7.24 21.78 12.30
C LYS A 242 -6.22 22.91 12.31
N GLN A 243 -6.14 23.69 11.21
CA GLN A 243 -5.35 24.91 11.11
C GLN A 243 -5.97 26.14 11.81
N LYS A 244 -7.16 26.02 12.43
CA LYS A 244 -7.93 27.13 13.02
C LYS A 244 -8.36 28.21 12.01
N LYS A 245 -8.39 27.88 10.72
CA LYS A 245 -8.92 28.74 9.65
C LYS A 245 -10.43 28.52 9.50
N HIS A 246 -11.19 28.82 10.55
CA HIS A 246 -12.61 28.44 10.66
C HIS A 246 -13.48 28.98 9.52
N ALA A 247 -13.25 30.22 9.06
CA ALA A 247 -14.01 30.79 7.93
C ALA A 247 -13.82 30.00 6.63
N ARG A 248 -12.59 29.55 6.33
CA ARG A 248 -12.31 28.73 5.15
C ARG A 248 -12.87 27.31 5.28
N SER A 249 -12.81 26.76 6.49
CA SER A 249 -13.40 25.46 6.81
C SER A 249 -14.92 25.47 6.60
N ALA A 250 -15.62 26.50 7.13
CA ALA A 250 -17.05 26.67 6.95
C ALA A 250 -17.45 26.75 5.47
N ALA A 251 -16.76 27.56 4.67
CA ALA A 251 -17.03 27.66 3.23
C ALA A 251 -16.88 26.31 2.49
N GLN A 252 -15.94 25.46 2.90
CA GLN A 252 -15.80 24.12 2.32
C GLN A 252 -16.91 23.17 2.78
N PHE A 253 -17.36 23.27 4.03
CA PHE A 253 -18.51 22.50 4.52
C PHE A 253 -19.82 22.92 3.83
N ASP A 254 -20.03 24.21 3.56
CA ASP A 254 -21.20 24.68 2.83
C ASP A 254 -21.21 24.09 1.40
N LYS A 255 -20.07 24.15 0.71
CA LYS A 255 -19.91 23.52 -0.62
C LYS A 255 -20.15 22.01 -0.58
N LEU A 256 -19.61 21.31 0.43
CA LEU A 256 -19.84 19.89 0.65
C LEU A 256 -21.33 19.56 0.80
N LEU A 257 -22.07 20.33 1.61
CA LEU A 257 -23.50 20.12 1.82
C LEU A 257 -24.31 20.37 0.55
N ASP A 258 -23.92 21.35 -0.26
CA ASP A 258 -24.60 21.64 -1.53
C ASP A 258 -24.33 20.59 -2.61
N LEU A 259 -23.17 19.94 -2.59
CA LEU A 259 -22.88 18.74 -3.40
C LEU A 259 -23.74 17.55 -2.96
N MET A 260 -23.77 17.27 -1.66
CA MET A 260 -24.52 16.12 -1.12
C MET A 260 -26.04 16.22 -1.30
N LYS A 261 -26.59 17.44 -1.51
CA LYS A 261 -28.02 17.64 -1.82
C LYS A 261 -28.37 17.35 -3.28
N ARG A 262 -27.37 17.30 -4.17
CA ARG A 262 -27.55 17.05 -5.60
C ARG A 262 -27.58 15.56 -5.95
N GLN A 263 -27.05 14.72 -5.06
CA GLN A 263 -27.15 13.26 -5.11
C GLN A 263 -28.53 12.77 -4.65
#